data_AF-A0A968TMT2-F1
#
_entry.id   AF-A0A968TMT2-F1
#
_cell.length_a   1.000
_cell.length_b   1.000
_cell.length_c   1.000
_cell.angle_alpha   90.00
_cell.angle_beta   90.00
_cell.angle_gamma   90.00
#
_symmetry.space_group_name_H-M   'P 1'
#
loop_
_entity.id
_entity.type
_entity.pdbx_description
1 polymer ?
#
loop_
_entity_poly.entity_id
_entity_poly.type
_entity_poly.pdbx_seq_one_letter_code
_entity_poly.pdbx_strand_id
1 'polypeptide(L)'
;MNAVDFGVPQSRERFFIVGVRSDLNFEFQFPLATHSADALLYEKYISGAYFQKHGLKKRPTPKELERRLKTLALVKPTQLPYATVRDALMGLPTPKDGKEHPEFQNHIGIPGARSYPGHTGSHIDQPAKTLKAGVHGCPGGENMVLNEDGTVRYFSVREAARMQTFPDNYFFFGSRTEAMRQIGNAVPVRLASILLSKLKANLTTRPRQPNVENRSRTSDQLDLGL
;
A
#
# COMPACT_ATOMS: atom_id res chain seq x y z
N MET A 1 -9.22 6.27 3.44
CA MET A 1 -7.84 6.67 3.01
C MET A 1 -7.40 5.75 1.90
N ASN A 2 -6.78 6.27 0.84
CA ASN A 2 -6.21 5.44 -0.22
C ASN A 2 -4.72 5.22 0.02
N ALA A 3 -4.26 3.97 -0.05
CA ALA A 3 -2.88 3.59 0.21
C ALA A 3 -1.88 4.23 -0.76
N VAL A 4 -2.29 4.48 -2.00
CA VAL A 4 -1.41 5.07 -3.03
C VAL A 4 -0.91 6.46 -2.66
N ASP A 5 -1.73 7.22 -1.93
CA ASP A 5 -1.41 8.55 -1.39
C ASP A 5 -0.27 8.53 -0.34
N PHE A 6 0.09 7.33 0.14
CA PHE A 6 1.09 7.09 1.17
C PHE A 6 2.26 6.23 0.66
N GLY A 7 2.45 6.17 -0.66
CA GLY A 7 3.59 5.50 -1.30
C GLY A 7 3.48 3.98 -1.34
N VAL A 8 2.27 3.45 -1.23
CA VAL A 8 1.98 2.04 -1.55
C VAL A 8 1.77 1.94 -3.06
N PRO A 9 2.40 0.97 -3.76
CA PRO A 9 2.32 0.80 -5.22
C PRO A 9 0.98 0.19 -5.68
N GLN A 10 -0.12 0.51 -4.98
CA GLN A 10 -1.46 0.01 -5.26
C GLN A 10 -2.50 1.04 -4.84
N SER A 11 -3.47 1.31 -5.73
CA SER A 11 -4.70 1.99 -5.33
C SER A 11 -5.54 1.05 -4.48
N ARG A 12 -5.67 1.35 -3.19
CA ARG A 12 -6.36 0.51 -2.22
C ARG A 12 -6.98 1.38 -1.15
N GLU A 13 -8.29 1.44 -1.15
CA GLU A 13 -9.02 2.19 -0.14
C GLU A 13 -9.30 1.33 1.10
N ARG A 14 -9.08 1.95 2.25
CA ARG A 14 -9.38 1.40 3.56
C ARG A 14 -10.06 2.45 4.42
N PHE A 15 -11.06 2.00 5.16
CA PHE A 15 -11.73 2.77 6.19
C PHE A 15 -11.04 2.48 7.53
N PHE A 16 -10.74 3.54 8.28
CA PHE A 16 -10.07 3.43 9.57
C PHE A 16 -10.91 4.16 10.62
N ILE A 17 -11.15 3.49 11.73
CA ILE A 17 -11.73 4.08 12.94
C ILE A 17 -10.62 4.08 13.99
N VAL A 18 -10.40 5.22 14.64
CA VAL A 18 -9.47 5.35 15.75
C VAL A 18 -10.25 5.77 16.99
N GLY A 19 -10.31 4.87 17.98
CA GLY A 19 -10.87 5.15 19.29
C GLY A 19 -9.76 5.54 20.26
N VAL A 20 -9.89 6.70 20.89
CA VAL A 20 -9.01 7.17 21.96
C VAL A 20 -9.82 7.19 23.25
N ARG A 21 -9.27 6.62 24.32
CA ARG A 21 -9.91 6.64 25.64
C ARG A 21 -9.98 8.09 26.14
N SER A 22 -11.11 8.51 26.68
CA SER A 22 -11.40 9.92 26.99
C SER A 22 -10.43 10.55 27.99
N ASP A 23 -9.93 9.77 28.96
CA ASP A 23 -8.92 10.19 29.94
C ASP A 23 -7.55 10.49 29.33
N LEU A 24 -7.26 10.01 28.12
CA LEU A 24 -6.02 10.30 27.41
C LEU A 24 -6.00 11.71 26.82
N ASN A 25 -7.09 12.46 26.86
CA ASN A 25 -7.20 13.89 26.53
C ASN A 25 -6.42 14.33 25.27
N PHE A 26 -6.41 13.53 24.19
CA PHE A 26 -5.79 13.92 22.91
C PHE A 26 -6.71 13.56 21.74
N GLU A 27 -6.63 14.37 20.69
CA GLU A 27 -7.36 14.15 19.44
C GLU A 27 -6.42 13.58 18.39
N PHE A 28 -6.79 12.43 17.82
CA PHE A 28 -6.01 11.82 16.75
C PHE A 28 -6.29 12.50 15.41
N GLN A 29 -5.24 12.99 14.76
CA GLN A 29 -5.30 13.51 13.39
C GLN A 29 -4.72 12.50 12.40
N PHE A 30 -5.46 12.21 11.34
CA PHE A 30 -4.97 11.37 10.26
C PHE A 30 -3.81 12.05 9.50
N PRO A 31 -2.83 11.27 9.01
CA PRO A 31 -1.72 11.82 8.24
C PRO A 31 -2.20 12.39 6.90
N LEU A 32 -1.57 13.47 6.46
CA LEU A 32 -1.76 14.04 5.13
C LEU A 32 -1.13 13.17 4.05
N ALA A 33 -1.72 13.18 2.85
CA ALA A 33 -1.20 12.50 1.68
C ALA A 33 0.22 12.98 1.33
N THR A 34 1.13 12.03 1.14
CA THR A 34 2.54 12.31 0.85
C THR A 34 2.89 12.12 -0.63
N HIS A 35 2.05 11.41 -1.38
CA HIS A 35 2.25 11.12 -2.80
C HIS A 35 1.04 11.59 -3.63
N SER A 36 1.25 11.84 -4.92
CA SER A 36 0.17 12.20 -5.85
C SER A 36 0.36 11.67 -7.27
N ALA A 37 -0.75 11.55 -8.00
CA ALA A 37 -0.76 11.22 -9.42
C ALA A 37 -0.04 12.28 -10.26
N ASP A 38 -0.22 13.57 -9.92
CA ASP A 38 0.41 14.67 -10.63
C ASP A 38 1.92 14.66 -10.52
N ALA A 39 2.46 14.31 -9.35
CA ALA A 39 3.89 14.14 -9.18
C ALA A 39 4.44 13.01 -10.07
N LEU A 40 3.70 11.90 -10.21
CA LEU A 40 4.08 10.82 -11.14
C LEU A 40 4.02 11.28 -12.61
N LEU A 41 3.00 12.05 -13.00
CA LEU A 41 2.90 12.61 -14.35
C LEU A 41 4.03 13.60 -14.64
N TYR A 42 4.35 14.45 -13.67
CA TYR A 42 5.47 15.38 -13.73
C TYR A 42 6.79 14.63 -13.94
N GLU A 43 7.04 13.58 -13.17
CA GLU A 43 8.29 12.80 -13.30
C GLU A 43 8.40 12.04 -14.61
N LYS A 44 7.29 11.53 -15.15
CA LYS A 44 7.31 10.85 -16.46
C LYS A 44 7.54 11.83 -17.60
N TYR A 45 6.72 12.88 -17.69
CA TYR A 45 6.57 13.63 -18.93
C TYR A 45 7.23 15.01 -18.91
N ILE A 46 7.46 15.59 -17.73
CA ILE A 46 8.14 16.88 -17.60
C ILE A 46 9.62 16.64 -17.34
N SER A 47 9.99 16.14 -16.15
CA SER A 47 11.40 15.96 -15.80
C SER A 47 12.04 14.73 -16.45
N GLY A 48 11.27 13.67 -16.72
CA GLY A 48 11.79 12.40 -17.23
C GLY A 48 12.49 11.52 -16.18
N ALA A 49 12.52 11.96 -14.92
CA ALA A 49 13.20 11.27 -13.81
C ALA A 49 12.69 9.84 -13.61
N TYR A 50 11.39 9.60 -13.80
CA TYR A 50 10.81 8.26 -13.69
C TYR A 50 11.45 7.29 -14.68
N PHE A 51 11.57 7.69 -15.95
CA PHE A 51 12.14 6.81 -16.98
C PHE A 51 13.64 6.61 -16.75
N GLN A 52 14.37 7.66 -16.36
CA GLN A 52 15.79 7.57 -16.02
C GLN A 52 16.04 6.58 -14.86
N LYS A 53 15.24 6.66 -13.79
CA LYS A 53 15.31 5.75 -12.63
C LYS A 53 15.21 4.28 -13.04
N HIS A 54 14.44 3.98 -14.08
CA HIS A 54 14.21 2.62 -14.57
C HIS A 54 15.09 2.25 -15.78
N GLY A 55 16.04 3.10 -16.18
CA GLY A 55 16.87 2.85 -17.37
C GLY A 55 16.08 2.85 -18.68
N LEU A 56 14.93 3.52 -18.71
CA LEU A 56 14.03 3.58 -19.87
C LEU A 56 14.22 4.89 -20.64
N LYS A 57 13.95 4.84 -21.94
CA LYS A 57 13.85 6.06 -22.75
C LYS A 57 12.59 6.83 -22.39
N LYS A 58 12.71 8.16 -22.25
CA LYS A 58 11.55 9.03 -22.03
C LYS A 58 10.57 8.88 -23.18
N ARG A 59 9.29 8.75 -22.84
CA ARG A 59 8.21 8.54 -23.81
C ARG A 59 7.56 9.86 -24.24
N PRO A 60 6.93 9.89 -25.44
CA PRO A 60 6.13 11.03 -25.84
C PRO A 60 4.95 11.22 -24.88
N THR A 61 4.54 12.48 -24.75
CA THR A 61 3.39 12.88 -23.95
C THR A 61 2.09 12.37 -24.59
N PRO A 62 1.21 11.68 -23.83
CA PRO A 62 -0.13 11.34 -24.31
C PRO A 62 -0.98 12.59 -24.55
N LYS A 63 -1.74 12.61 -25.65
CA LYS A 63 -2.57 13.75 -26.05
C LYS A 63 -3.59 14.13 -24.97
N GLU A 64 -4.15 13.15 -24.28
CA GLU A 64 -5.16 13.36 -23.24
C GLU A 64 -4.59 14.11 -22.02
N LEU A 65 -3.27 14.07 -21.83
CA LEU A 65 -2.57 14.67 -20.69
C LEU A 65 -1.97 16.05 -20.99
N GLU A 66 -1.95 16.50 -22.24
CA GLU A 66 -1.28 17.75 -22.66
C GLU A 66 -1.74 18.95 -21.83
N ARG A 67 -3.05 19.12 -21.65
CA ARG A 67 -3.62 20.22 -20.85
C ARG A 67 -3.15 20.16 -19.40
N ARG A 68 -3.17 18.97 -18.79
CA ARG A 68 -2.74 18.80 -17.39
C ARG A 68 -1.25 19.08 -17.25
N LEU A 69 -0.44 18.59 -18.18
CA LEU A 69 1.01 18.76 -18.15
C LEU A 69 1.45 20.21 -18.37
N LYS A 70 0.71 21.01 -19.16
CA LYS A 70 0.93 22.46 -19.24
C LYS A 70 0.78 23.13 -17.88
N THR A 71 -0.25 22.78 -17.11
CA THR A 71 -0.42 23.29 -15.74
C THR A 71 0.71 22.85 -14.82
N LEU A 72 1.07 21.55 -14.85
CA LEU A 72 2.14 21.00 -14.00
C LEU A 72 3.53 21.53 -14.36
N ALA A 73 3.74 21.99 -15.59
CA ALA A 73 4.97 22.65 -15.99
C ALA A 73 5.12 24.05 -15.36
N LEU A 74 4.00 24.72 -15.06
CA LEU A 74 3.99 26.02 -14.38
C LEU A 74 4.12 25.87 -12.86
N VAL A 75 3.47 24.84 -12.29
CA VAL A 75 3.45 24.61 -10.85
C VAL A 75 3.89 23.17 -10.56
N LYS A 76 5.13 23.04 -10.08
CA LYS A 76 5.69 21.74 -9.70
C LYS A 76 4.95 21.17 -8.48
N PRO A 77 4.54 19.88 -8.53
CA PRO A 77 3.98 19.20 -7.36
C PRO A 77 4.97 19.16 -6.18
N THR A 78 4.45 19.36 -4.96
CA THR A 78 5.23 19.27 -3.71
C THR A 78 5.28 17.85 -3.14
N GLN A 79 4.30 17.02 -3.49
CA GLN A 79 4.21 15.62 -3.08
C GLN A 79 5.13 14.73 -3.92
N LEU A 80 5.39 13.52 -3.42
CA LEU A 80 6.16 12.50 -4.12
C LEU A 80 5.32 11.82 -5.23
N PRO A 81 5.94 11.26 -6.28
CA PRO A 81 5.21 10.51 -7.31
C PRO A 81 4.56 9.26 -6.72
N TYR A 82 3.34 8.91 -7.14
CA TYR A 82 2.80 7.58 -6.83
C TYR A 82 3.79 6.47 -7.21
N ALA A 83 3.95 5.49 -6.31
CA ALA A 83 4.72 4.29 -6.59
C ALA A 83 3.99 3.41 -7.61
N THR A 84 4.74 2.84 -8.56
CA THR A 84 4.19 2.03 -9.65
C THR A 84 4.40 0.53 -9.40
N VAL A 85 3.75 -0.31 -10.22
CA VAL A 85 4.06 -1.74 -10.27
C VAL A 85 5.55 -1.94 -10.56
N ARG A 86 6.12 -1.19 -11.52
CA ARG A 86 7.54 -1.25 -11.87
C ARG A 86 8.44 -0.94 -10.67
N ASP A 87 8.11 0.06 -9.86
CA ASP A 87 8.86 0.38 -8.65
C ASP A 87 8.90 -0.80 -7.68
N ALA A 88 7.76 -1.44 -7.47
CA ALA A 88 7.64 -2.54 -6.53
C ALA A 88 8.25 -3.86 -7.05
N LEU A 89 8.28 -4.05 -8.37
CA LEU A 89 8.94 -5.20 -8.99
C LEU A 89 10.46 -5.03 -9.13
N MET A 90 11.00 -3.83 -8.89
CA MET A 90 12.43 -3.56 -9.05
C MET A 90 13.29 -4.54 -8.23
N GLY A 91 14.27 -5.15 -8.88
CA GLY A 91 15.16 -6.14 -8.25
C GLY A 91 14.58 -7.55 -8.11
N LEU A 92 13.32 -7.80 -8.48
CA LEU A 92 12.83 -9.18 -8.65
C LEU A 92 13.11 -9.66 -10.08
N PRO A 93 13.57 -10.91 -10.25
CA PRO A 93 13.59 -11.54 -11.55
C PRO A 93 12.16 -11.78 -12.05
N THR A 94 12.01 -12.02 -13.35
CA THR A 94 10.72 -12.49 -13.86
C THR A 94 10.46 -13.91 -13.34
N PRO A 95 9.28 -14.18 -12.74
CA PRO A 95 8.99 -15.50 -12.22
C PRO A 95 8.89 -16.54 -13.34
N LYS A 96 9.31 -17.78 -13.06
CA LYS A 96 9.22 -18.91 -13.99
C LYS A 96 8.02 -19.78 -13.63
N ASP A 97 7.25 -20.19 -14.63
CA ASP A 97 6.03 -20.96 -14.41
C ASP A 97 6.33 -22.30 -13.71
N GLY A 98 5.60 -22.56 -12.63
CA GLY A 98 5.71 -23.79 -11.85
C GLY A 98 7.03 -23.99 -11.10
N LYS A 99 7.98 -23.06 -11.20
CA LYS A 99 9.31 -23.17 -10.57
C LYS A 99 9.54 -22.03 -9.59
N GLU A 100 9.83 -22.39 -8.34
CA GLU A 100 10.21 -21.42 -7.32
C GLU A 100 11.60 -20.85 -7.58
N HIS A 101 11.74 -19.55 -7.36
CA HIS A 101 13.02 -18.88 -7.45
C HIS A 101 13.91 -19.24 -6.23
N PRO A 102 15.20 -19.57 -6.41
CA PRO A 102 16.07 -20.00 -5.31
C PRO A 102 16.24 -18.95 -4.21
N GLU A 103 16.25 -17.66 -4.57
CA GLU A 103 16.50 -16.56 -3.63
C GLU A 103 15.22 -15.84 -3.15
N PHE A 104 14.10 -16.02 -3.87
CA PHE A 104 12.87 -15.27 -3.61
C PHE A 104 11.75 -16.24 -3.27
N GLN A 105 11.47 -16.34 -1.97
CA GLN A 105 10.40 -17.20 -1.44
C GLN A 105 9.04 -16.79 -1.99
N ASN A 106 8.20 -17.79 -2.28
CA ASN A 106 6.86 -17.62 -2.85
C ASN A 106 6.85 -16.90 -4.22
N HIS A 107 7.97 -16.96 -4.95
CA HIS A 107 8.12 -16.35 -6.27
C HIS A 107 8.05 -17.41 -7.37
N ILE A 108 6.82 -17.86 -7.66
CA ILE A 108 6.50 -18.88 -8.66
C ILE A 108 5.60 -18.25 -9.74
N GLY A 109 5.90 -18.51 -11.01
CA GLY A 109 5.09 -18.07 -12.14
C GLY A 109 3.81 -18.88 -12.27
N ILE A 110 2.74 -18.23 -12.75
CA ILE A 110 1.45 -18.88 -13.00
C ILE A 110 1.09 -18.69 -14.47
N PRO A 111 0.92 -19.80 -15.23
CA PRO A 111 0.55 -19.73 -16.64
C PRO A 111 -0.91 -19.29 -16.81
N GLY A 112 -1.28 -18.97 -18.06
CA GLY A 112 -2.68 -18.82 -18.45
C GLY A 112 -3.30 -17.44 -18.19
N ALA A 113 -2.49 -16.42 -17.89
CA ALA A 113 -2.96 -15.04 -17.81
C ALA A 113 -3.57 -14.58 -19.14
N ARG A 114 -4.77 -13.99 -19.09
CA ARG A 114 -5.49 -13.46 -20.25
C ARG A 114 -6.22 -12.18 -19.89
N SER A 115 -6.13 -11.19 -20.77
CA SER A 115 -6.97 -9.98 -20.71
C SER A 115 -8.28 -10.24 -21.45
N TYR A 116 -9.39 -9.77 -20.88
CA TYR A 116 -10.72 -9.78 -21.50
C TYR A 116 -11.47 -8.51 -21.08
N PRO A 117 -12.53 -8.08 -21.81
CA PRO A 117 -13.26 -6.86 -21.50
C PRO A 117 -13.65 -6.78 -20.01
N GLY A 118 -13.28 -5.69 -19.34
CA GLY A 118 -13.50 -5.50 -17.89
C GLY A 118 -12.41 -6.10 -16.97
N HIS A 119 -11.53 -6.96 -17.48
CA HIS A 119 -10.50 -7.66 -16.71
C HIS A 119 -9.11 -7.46 -17.32
N THR A 120 -8.64 -6.21 -17.26
CA THR A 120 -7.30 -5.83 -17.70
C THR A 120 -6.29 -5.84 -16.55
N GLY A 121 -5.04 -6.20 -16.87
CA GLY A 121 -3.91 -6.12 -15.95
C GLY A 121 -3.66 -4.71 -15.39
N SER A 122 -2.89 -4.65 -14.31
CA SER A 122 -2.30 -3.40 -13.82
C SER A 122 -1.15 -3.00 -14.74
N HIS A 123 -1.22 -1.82 -15.36
CA HIS A 123 -0.11 -1.32 -16.18
C HIS A 123 1.18 -1.23 -15.35
N ILE A 124 2.27 -1.75 -15.89
CA ILE A 124 3.56 -1.81 -15.19
C ILE A 124 4.03 -0.44 -14.72
N ASP A 125 3.76 0.62 -15.48
CA ASP A 125 4.16 1.99 -15.11
C ASP A 125 3.11 2.75 -14.29
N GLN A 126 2.05 2.10 -13.81
CA GLN A 126 1.04 2.75 -12.97
C GLN A 126 0.97 2.06 -11.60
N PRO A 127 0.35 2.68 -10.59
CA PRO A 127 -0.01 1.95 -9.38
C PRO A 127 -0.88 0.74 -9.71
N ALA A 128 -0.70 -0.36 -8.98
CA ALA A 128 -1.53 -1.54 -9.17
C ALA A 128 -3.00 -1.24 -8.89
N LYS A 129 -3.88 -1.95 -9.58
CA LYS A 129 -5.28 -2.11 -9.17
C LYS A 129 -5.35 -2.86 -7.83
N THR A 130 -6.44 -2.72 -7.11
CA THR A 130 -6.67 -3.45 -5.85
C THR A 130 -6.55 -4.95 -6.07
N LEU A 131 -5.52 -5.58 -5.49
CA LEU A 131 -5.42 -7.04 -5.46
C LEU A 131 -6.63 -7.62 -4.74
N LYS A 132 -7.36 -8.51 -5.42
CA LYS A 132 -8.55 -9.17 -4.89
C LYS A 132 -8.17 -10.49 -4.21
N ALA A 133 -8.70 -10.71 -3.01
CA ALA A 133 -8.69 -12.01 -2.37
C ALA A 133 -9.63 -12.94 -3.15
N GLY A 134 -9.10 -14.00 -3.77
CA GLY A 134 -9.91 -14.94 -4.53
C GLY A 134 -10.86 -15.72 -3.61
N VAL A 135 -12.16 -15.66 -3.89
CA VAL A 135 -13.18 -16.51 -3.24
C VAL A 135 -13.67 -17.62 -4.20
N HIS A 136 -13.53 -17.43 -5.52
CA HIS A 136 -13.92 -18.39 -6.56
C HIS A 136 -12.91 -18.41 -7.72
N GLY A 137 -11.81 -19.17 -7.58
CA GLY A 137 -10.77 -19.26 -8.61
C GLY A 137 -9.93 -17.98 -8.76
N CYS A 138 -8.87 -18.06 -9.57
CA CYS A 138 -7.89 -16.97 -9.73
C CYS A 138 -8.60 -15.68 -10.21
N PRO A 139 -8.54 -14.56 -9.44
CA PRO A 139 -9.18 -13.31 -9.85
C PRO A 139 -8.58 -12.84 -11.18
N GLY A 140 -9.41 -12.29 -12.06
CA GLY A 140 -9.04 -11.86 -13.43
C GLY A 140 -7.97 -10.75 -13.50
N GLY A 141 -8.28 -9.67 -14.23
CA GLY A 141 -7.41 -8.51 -14.50
C GLY A 141 -6.55 -8.03 -13.34
N GLU A 142 -7.12 -7.94 -12.15
CA GLU A 142 -6.57 -7.22 -11.02
C GLU A 142 -5.30 -7.85 -10.43
N ASN A 143 -5.15 -9.17 -10.55
CA ASN A 143 -3.96 -9.89 -10.07
C ASN A 143 -2.93 -10.13 -11.18
N MET A 144 -3.00 -9.35 -12.26
CA MET A 144 -2.05 -9.41 -13.38
C MET A 144 -1.27 -8.10 -13.51
N VAL A 145 -0.05 -8.22 -14.02
CA VAL A 145 0.68 -7.11 -14.62
C VAL A 145 0.42 -7.09 -16.13
N LEU A 146 0.23 -5.88 -16.66
CA LEU A 146 0.22 -5.56 -18.08
C LEU A 146 1.52 -4.85 -18.41
N ASN A 147 2.37 -5.53 -19.16
CA ASN A 147 3.64 -5.03 -19.63
C ASN A 147 3.46 -4.01 -20.78
N GLU A 148 4.54 -3.32 -21.12
CA GLU A 148 4.54 -2.30 -22.17
C GLU A 148 4.30 -2.87 -23.58
N ASP A 149 4.78 -4.09 -23.82
CA ASP A 149 4.57 -4.83 -25.07
C ASP A 149 3.16 -5.43 -25.19
N GLY A 150 2.28 -5.14 -24.22
CA GLY A 150 0.92 -5.66 -24.17
C GLY A 150 0.81 -7.06 -23.60
N THR A 151 1.92 -7.72 -23.27
CA THR A 151 1.88 -9.04 -22.64
C THR A 151 1.35 -8.95 -21.22
N VAL A 152 0.65 -10.00 -20.79
CA VAL A 152 0.10 -10.11 -19.43
C VAL A 152 0.61 -11.36 -18.74
N ARG A 153 0.81 -11.24 -17.43
CA ARG A 153 1.09 -12.37 -16.55
C ARG A 153 0.48 -12.14 -15.19
N TYR A 154 0.17 -13.22 -14.48
CA TYR A 154 -0.21 -13.12 -13.07
C TYR A 154 0.97 -12.64 -12.24
N PHE A 155 0.67 -11.90 -11.18
CA PHE A 155 1.62 -11.72 -10.10
C PHE A 155 1.86 -13.07 -9.40
N SER A 156 3.12 -13.34 -9.12
CA SER A 156 3.49 -14.31 -8.08
C SER A 156 3.08 -13.81 -6.69
N VAL A 157 3.08 -14.70 -5.70
CA VAL A 157 2.76 -14.31 -4.30
C VAL A 157 3.75 -13.26 -3.80
N ARG A 158 5.05 -13.41 -4.08
CA ARG A 158 6.09 -12.42 -3.72
C ARG A 158 5.82 -11.03 -4.32
N GLU A 159 5.45 -10.96 -5.59
CA GLU A 159 5.17 -9.69 -6.25
C GLU A 159 3.90 -9.03 -5.69
N ALA A 160 2.85 -9.83 -5.46
CA ALA A 160 1.62 -9.36 -4.83
C ALA A 160 1.88 -8.86 -3.39
N ALA A 161 2.77 -9.51 -2.65
CA ALA A 161 3.19 -9.10 -1.32
C ALA A 161 3.90 -7.73 -1.35
N ARG A 162 4.80 -7.51 -2.31
CA ARG A 162 5.43 -6.20 -2.52
C ARG A 162 4.43 -5.12 -2.91
N MET A 163 3.37 -5.45 -3.65
CA MET A 163 2.30 -4.48 -3.93
C MET A 163 1.61 -3.99 -2.64
N GLN A 164 1.50 -4.84 -1.62
CA GLN A 164 1.01 -4.49 -0.28
C GLN A 164 2.14 -4.04 0.66
N THR A 165 3.35 -3.78 0.15
CA THR A 165 4.54 -3.34 0.89
C THR A 165 5.00 -4.29 2.00
N PHE A 166 4.69 -5.60 1.90
CA PHE A 166 5.31 -6.59 2.77
C PHE A 166 6.83 -6.64 2.54
N PRO A 167 7.63 -6.85 3.60
CA PRO A 167 9.06 -7.02 3.43
C PRO A 167 9.36 -8.37 2.75
N ASP A 168 10.48 -8.43 2.03
CA ASP A 168 10.85 -9.60 1.23
C ASP A 168 11.12 -10.86 2.06
N ASN A 169 11.47 -10.69 3.33
CA ASN A 169 11.65 -11.79 4.28
C ASN A 169 10.35 -12.26 4.95
N TYR A 170 9.20 -11.66 4.62
CA TYR A 170 7.91 -12.17 5.10
C TYR A 170 7.52 -13.40 4.28
N PHE A 171 7.36 -14.54 4.95
CA PHE A 171 6.98 -15.80 4.33
C PHE A 171 5.47 -16.03 4.44
N PHE A 172 4.83 -16.41 3.34
CA PHE A 172 3.42 -16.80 3.33
C PHE A 172 3.29 -18.32 3.34
N PHE A 173 2.64 -18.84 4.38
CA PHE A 173 2.35 -20.26 4.53
C PHE A 173 1.07 -20.65 3.77
N GLY A 174 1.04 -21.90 3.32
CA GLY A 174 -0.10 -22.52 2.66
C GLY A 174 -0.04 -22.46 1.13
N SER A 175 -1.17 -22.78 0.51
CA SER A 175 -1.33 -22.72 -0.95
C SER A 175 -1.24 -21.29 -1.47
N ARG A 176 -0.95 -21.15 -2.77
CA ARG A 176 -1.00 -19.84 -3.44
C ARG A 176 -2.32 -19.11 -3.19
N THR A 177 -3.44 -19.83 -3.26
CA THR A 177 -4.77 -19.24 -3.06
C THR A 177 -4.91 -18.65 -1.66
N GLU A 178 -4.44 -19.36 -0.64
CA GLU A 178 -4.45 -18.88 0.74
C GLU A 178 -3.53 -17.67 0.94
N ALA A 179 -2.33 -17.72 0.38
CA ALA A 179 -1.38 -16.59 0.43
C ALA A 179 -1.96 -15.34 -0.27
N MET A 180 -2.53 -15.50 -1.46
CA MET A 180 -3.19 -14.40 -2.17
C MET A 180 -4.42 -13.87 -1.42
N ARG A 181 -5.16 -14.73 -0.71
CA ARG A 181 -6.26 -14.31 0.18
C ARG A 181 -5.74 -13.48 1.36
N GLN A 182 -4.65 -13.91 1.99
CA GLN A 182 -4.00 -13.16 3.09
C GLN A 182 -3.56 -11.77 2.60
N ILE A 183 -2.81 -11.71 1.49
CA ILE A 183 -2.34 -10.46 0.87
C ILE A 183 -3.54 -9.58 0.44
N GLY A 184 -4.52 -10.19 -0.21
CA GLY A 184 -5.72 -9.53 -0.74
C GLY A 184 -6.64 -8.97 0.35
N ASN A 185 -6.58 -9.49 1.58
CA ASN A 185 -7.36 -8.97 2.72
C ASN A 185 -6.56 -7.97 3.57
N ALA A 186 -5.22 -8.07 3.59
CA ALA A 186 -4.36 -7.26 4.43
C ALA A 186 -4.51 -5.75 4.24
N VAL A 187 -4.13 -4.99 5.26
CA VAL A 187 -3.81 -3.57 5.14
C VAL A 187 -2.34 -3.47 4.68
N PRO A 188 -2.00 -2.63 3.69
CA PRO A 188 -0.61 -2.48 3.28
C PRO A 188 0.29 -2.10 4.47
N VAL A 189 1.43 -2.79 4.60
CA VAL A 189 2.32 -2.65 5.77
C VAL A 189 2.80 -1.21 5.95
N ARG A 190 3.17 -0.52 4.87
CA ARG A 190 3.60 0.88 4.90
C ARG A 190 2.50 1.83 5.39
N LEU A 191 1.26 1.64 4.92
CA LEU A 191 0.12 2.45 5.35
C LEU A 191 -0.16 2.24 6.85
N ALA A 192 -0.17 0.98 7.30
CA ALA A 192 -0.33 0.64 8.71
C ALA A 192 0.79 1.27 9.57
N SER A 193 2.05 1.18 9.13
CA SER A 193 3.19 1.77 9.82
C SER A 193 3.07 3.28 9.98
N ILE A 194 2.63 4.01 8.95
CA ILE A 194 2.43 5.47 9.01
C ILE A 194 1.35 5.83 10.05
N LEU A 195 0.20 5.13 10.01
CA LEU A 195 -0.89 5.36 10.96
C LEU A 195 -0.47 5.06 12.40
N LEU A 196 0.17 3.92 12.63
CA LEU A 196 0.61 3.50 13.96
C LEU A 196 1.73 4.40 14.49
N SER A 197 2.63 4.89 13.64
CA SER A 197 3.68 5.84 14.03
C SER A 197 3.09 7.17 14.47
N LYS A 198 2.06 7.67 13.77
CA LYS A 198 1.32 8.87 14.19
C LYS A 198 0.60 8.64 15.52
N LEU A 199 -0.02 7.48 15.71
CA LEU A 199 -0.67 7.15 16.98
C LEU A 199 0.35 7.09 18.13
N LYS A 200 1.47 6.39 17.92
CA LYS A 200 2.56 6.26 18.90
C LYS A 200 3.16 7.61 19.29
N ALA A 201 3.40 8.50 18.33
CA ALA A 201 3.94 9.84 18.61
C ALA A 201 3.02 10.62 19.55
N ASN A 202 1.70 10.55 19.35
CA ASN A 202 0.72 11.23 20.21
C ASN A 202 0.61 10.60 21.62
N LEU A 203 0.91 9.30 21.77
CA LEU A 203 0.92 8.61 23.06
C LEU A 203 2.20 8.84 23.88
N THR A 204 3.33 9.09 23.22
CA THR A 204 4.65 9.17 23.87
C THR A 204 5.06 10.58 24.30
N THR A 205 4.36 11.62 23.85
CA THR A 205 4.58 13.02 24.24
C THR A 205 4.09 13.35 25.65
N ARG A 206 3.72 12.35 26.47
CA ARG A 206 3.27 12.54 27.85
C ARG A 206 4.11 11.73 28.84
N PRO A 207 4.57 12.33 29.95
CA PRO A 207 5.05 11.55 31.09
C PRO A 207 3.88 10.69 31.60
N ARG A 208 4.13 9.40 31.85
CA ARG A 208 3.20 8.55 32.61
C ARG A 208 2.87 9.29 33.91
N GLN A 209 1.62 9.71 34.09
CA GLN A 209 1.19 10.12 35.43
C GLN A 209 1.32 8.88 36.33
N PRO A 210 2.02 8.96 37.47
CA PRO A 210 2.05 7.86 38.41
C PRO A 210 0.61 7.54 38.82
N ASN A 211 0.26 6.26 38.84
CA ASN A 211 -1.01 5.79 39.37
C ASN A 211 -1.17 6.36 40.77
N VAL A 212 -2.07 7.34 40.94
CA VAL A 212 -2.48 7.77 42.27
C VAL A 212 -3.34 6.63 42.81
N GLU A 213 -2.74 5.89 43.73
CA GLU A 213 -3.38 4.82 44.49
C GLU A 213 -4.71 5.28 45.09
N ASN A 214 -5.68 4.36 45.09
CA ASN A 214 -6.88 4.37 45.91
C ASN A 214 -6.56 4.83 47.35
N ARG A 215 -6.90 6.07 47.68
CA ARG A 215 -7.07 6.52 49.07
C ARG A 215 -8.43 7.17 49.24
N SER A 216 -9.41 6.34 49.59
CA SER A 216 -10.53 6.73 50.47
C SER A 216 -11.27 5.48 50.96
N ARG A 217 -10.73 4.86 52.02
CA ARG A 217 -11.52 4.03 52.95
C ARG A 217 -11.23 4.50 54.37
N THR A 218 -11.83 5.63 54.71
CA THR A 218 -12.14 6.13 56.06
C THR A 218 -13.27 7.14 55.80
N SER A 219 -14.44 7.12 56.39
CA SER A 219 -14.96 6.44 57.58
C SER A 219 -16.43 6.87 57.62
N ASP A 220 -17.39 5.96 57.50
CA ASP A 220 -18.79 6.27 57.81
C ASP A 220 -19.21 5.44 59.03
N GLN A 221 -19.54 6.20 60.08
CA GLN A 221 -20.13 5.78 61.33
C GLN A 221 -21.44 5.03 61.05
N LEU A 222 -21.60 3.85 61.66
CA LEU A 222 -22.92 3.25 61.86
C LEU A 222 -23.36 3.55 63.30
N ASP A 223 -24.23 4.56 63.38
CA ASP A 223 -25.23 4.74 64.42
C ASP A 223 -26.19 3.54 64.37
N LEU A 224 -26.32 2.79 65.47
CA LEU A 224 -27.51 2.00 65.77
C LEU A 224 -27.71 1.98 67.28
N GLY A 225 -28.77 2.64 67.71
CA GLY A 225 -29.22 2.69 69.10
C GLY A 225 -30.00 1.45 69.54
N LEU A 226 -30.22 1.45 70.87
CA LEU A 226 -30.97 0.54 71.75
C LEU A 226 -30.26 -0.77 72.13
#